data_AF-A0A0D3H6P8-F1
#
_entry.id   AF-A0A0D3H6P8-F1
#
_cell.length_a   1.000
_cell.length_b   1.000
_cell.length_c   1.000
_cell.angle_alpha   90.00
_cell.angle_beta   90.00
_cell.angle_gamma   90.00
#
_symmetry.space_group_name_H-M   'P 1'
#
loop_
_entity.id
_entity.type
_entity.pdbx_description
1 polymer ?
#
loop_
_entity_poly.entity_id
_entity_poly.type
_entity_poly.pdbx_seq_one_letter_code
_entity_poly.pdbx_strand_id
1 'polypeptide(L)'
;MAVLVSLMVIAASSPLVALLLRAAWVTLSCYWLTPMRIRRAMAAQGVRGPPPRPLVGNLREVSALVARATADDMPSLSHDIVGRLMPHYVLWSGTYGKLFVYLYGSEPRLCLTDTALIKEFLSSKYAHATGKSWLQRQGTKHFIGGGLLMANGARWSHQRHVVAPAFMADKLKARGRVGRMVECTKQAIRELRDAAAGRRGEEAYALVEAKVVLAMLLSAFRFAISDNYRHAPENVLTLRPKHGVPVHLRPLRP
;
A
#
# COMPACT_ATOMS: atom_id res chain seq x y z
N MET A 1 -10.64 -28.94 -56.87
CA MET A 1 -10.30 -27.62 -56.30
C MET A 1 -11.17 -27.26 -55.08
N ALA A 2 -12.51 -27.20 -55.19
CA ALA A 2 -13.38 -26.80 -54.06
C ALA A 2 -13.25 -27.69 -52.80
N VAL A 3 -13.23 -29.02 -52.96
CA VAL A 3 -13.10 -29.96 -51.82
C VAL A 3 -11.76 -29.82 -51.10
N LEU A 4 -10.69 -29.55 -51.84
CA LEU A 4 -9.34 -29.38 -51.29
C LEU A 4 -9.21 -28.07 -50.52
N VAL A 5 -9.84 -27.00 -51.02
CA VAL A 5 -9.96 -25.71 -50.32
C VAL A 5 -10.79 -25.86 -49.04
N SER A 6 -11.93 -26.56 -49.08
CA SER A 6 -12.75 -26.82 -47.88
C SER A 6 -12.01 -27.65 -46.82
N LEU A 7 -11.28 -28.69 -47.23
CA LEU A 7 -10.47 -29.51 -46.31
C LEU A 7 -9.31 -28.72 -45.70
N MET A 8 -8.66 -27.85 -46.46
CA MET A 8 -7.62 -26.95 -45.95
C MET A 8 -8.18 -25.91 -44.95
N VAL A 9 -9.37 -25.37 -45.20
CA VAL A 9 -10.04 -24.44 -44.28
C VAL A 9 -10.49 -25.13 -42.99
N ILE A 10 -10.99 -26.36 -43.06
CA ILE A 10 -11.35 -27.16 -41.87
C ILE A 10 -10.10 -27.55 -41.06
N ALA A 11 -9.03 -27.96 -41.74
CA ALA A 11 -7.76 -28.30 -41.09
C ALA A 11 -7.09 -27.07 -40.43
N ALA A 12 -7.19 -25.88 -41.03
CA ALA A 12 -6.64 -24.64 -40.47
C ALA A 12 -7.52 -24.02 -39.37
N SER A 13 -8.83 -24.25 -39.37
CA SER A 13 -9.75 -23.75 -38.35
C SER A 13 -9.74 -24.58 -37.06
N SER A 14 -9.45 -25.89 -37.14
CA SER A 14 -9.31 -26.80 -36.00
C SER A 14 -8.30 -26.32 -34.91
N PRO A 15 -7.05 -25.92 -35.22
CA PRO A 15 -6.10 -25.44 -34.21
C PRO A 15 -6.54 -24.11 -33.59
N LEU A 16 -7.19 -23.23 -34.36
CA LEU A 16 -7.74 -21.98 -33.83
C LEU A 16 -8.88 -22.26 -32.83
N VAL A 17 -9.80 -23.17 -33.17
CA VAL A 17 -10.88 -23.60 -32.27
C VAL A 17 -10.30 -24.24 -31.01
N ALA A 18 -9.31 -25.11 -31.12
CA ALA A 18 -8.65 -25.72 -29.96
C ALA A 18 -7.98 -24.67 -29.05
N LEU A 19 -7.34 -23.65 -29.63
CA LEU A 19 -6.72 -22.55 -28.89
C LEU A 19 -7.77 -21.69 -28.19
N LEU A 20 -8.89 -21.38 -28.85
CA LEU A 20 -10.02 -20.65 -28.26
C LEU A 20 -10.67 -21.43 -27.12
N LEU A 21 -10.91 -22.73 -27.29
CA LEU A 21 -11.46 -23.60 -26.25
C LEU A 21 -10.50 -23.68 -25.05
N ARG A 22 -9.20 -23.82 -25.30
CA ARG A 22 -8.18 -23.81 -24.23
C ARG A 22 -8.16 -22.46 -23.51
N ALA A 23 -8.20 -21.34 -24.24
CA ALA A 23 -8.22 -20.00 -23.65
C ALA A 23 -9.50 -19.77 -22.82
N ALA A 24 -10.66 -20.20 -23.32
CA ALA A 24 -11.93 -20.15 -22.61
C ALA A 24 -11.88 -21.01 -21.34
N TRP A 25 -11.35 -22.24 -21.42
CA TRP A 25 -11.19 -23.13 -20.27
C TRP A 25 -10.26 -22.55 -19.20
N VAL A 26 -9.10 -22.02 -19.59
CA VAL A 26 -8.16 -21.36 -18.66
C VAL A 26 -8.81 -20.14 -18.03
N THR A 27 -9.52 -19.32 -18.82
CA THR A 27 -10.22 -18.14 -18.31
C THR A 27 -11.31 -18.53 -17.31
N LEU A 28 -12.18 -19.47 -17.65
CA LEU A 28 -13.21 -19.96 -16.75
C LEU A 28 -12.60 -20.59 -15.49
N SER A 29 -11.52 -21.35 -15.65
CA SER A 29 -10.83 -22.01 -14.54
C SER A 29 -10.20 -21.01 -13.57
N CYS A 30 -9.47 -20.02 -14.08
CA CYS A 30 -8.75 -19.04 -13.27
C CYS A 30 -9.67 -17.98 -12.66
N TYR A 31 -10.64 -17.47 -13.41
CA TYR A 31 -11.48 -16.34 -12.98
C TYR A 31 -12.78 -16.78 -12.29
N TRP A 32 -13.20 -18.04 -12.43
CA TRP A 32 -14.45 -18.53 -11.84
C TRP A 32 -14.30 -19.79 -10.99
N LEU A 33 -13.81 -20.90 -11.57
CA LEU A 33 -13.84 -22.20 -10.90
C LEU A 33 -12.89 -22.23 -9.71
N THR A 34 -11.65 -21.76 -9.87
CA THR A 34 -10.64 -21.79 -8.80
C THR A 34 -11.03 -20.92 -7.60
N PRO A 35 -11.45 -19.65 -7.79
CA PRO A 35 -11.91 -18.83 -6.67
C PRO A 35 -13.12 -19.44 -5.93
N MET A 36 -14.06 -20.03 -6.68
CA MET A 36 -15.24 -20.68 -6.08
C MET A 36 -14.89 -21.98 -5.34
N ARG A 37 -13.94 -22.77 -5.84
CA ARG A 37 -13.41 -23.94 -5.14
C ARG A 37 -12.74 -23.55 -3.82
N ILE A 38 -11.88 -22.54 -3.83
CA ILE A 38 -11.22 -22.01 -2.63
C ILE A 38 -12.27 -21.55 -1.62
N ARG A 39 -13.27 -20.77 -2.06
CA ARG A 39 -14.35 -20.32 -1.18
C ARG A 39 -15.14 -21.46 -0.56
N ARG A 40 -15.46 -22.51 -1.33
CA ARG A 40 -16.14 -23.71 -0.80
C ARG A 40 -15.27 -24.46 0.21
N ALA A 41 -13.98 -24.61 -0.05
CA ALA A 41 -13.04 -25.26 0.86
C ALA A 41 -12.89 -24.49 2.18
N MET A 42 -12.86 -23.15 2.13
CA MET A 42 -12.83 -22.29 3.31
C MET A 42 -14.15 -22.35 4.09
N ALA A 43 -15.29 -22.35 3.39
CA ALA A 43 -16.60 -22.49 4.01
C ALA A 43 -16.76 -23.83 4.74
N ALA A 44 -16.21 -24.92 4.19
CA ALA A 44 -16.16 -26.23 4.84
C ALA A 44 -15.33 -26.23 6.14
N GLN A 45 -14.36 -25.33 6.26
CA GLN A 45 -13.57 -25.09 7.48
C GLN A 45 -14.22 -24.07 8.43
N GLY A 46 -15.47 -23.66 8.17
CA GLY A 46 -16.21 -22.69 8.97
C GLY A 46 -15.93 -21.22 8.64
N VAL A 47 -15.00 -20.93 7.72
CA VAL A 47 -14.66 -19.56 7.31
C VAL A 47 -15.61 -19.09 6.22
N ARG A 48 -16.54 -18.22 6.62
CA ARG A 48 -17.55 -17.63 5.73
C ARG A 48 -17.23 -16.17 5.43
N GLY A 49 -17.99 -15.58 4.52
CA GLY A 49 -17.86 -14.18 4.16
C GLY A 49 -18.90 -13.76 3.13
N PRO A 50 -18.83 -12.50 2.65
CA PRO A 50 -19.88 -11.91 1.84
C PRO A 50 -20.07 -12.66 0.50
N PRO A 51 -21.31 -12.77 0.00
CA PRO A 51 -21.56 -13.41 -1.28
C PRO A 51 -20.92 -12.59 -2.42
N PRO A 52 -20.11 -13.20 -3.29
CA PRO A 52 -19.46 -12.49 -4.39
C PRO A 52 -20.43 -12.30 -5.56
N ARG A 53 -20.28 -11.19 -6.30
CA ARG A 53 -20.94 -11.00 -7.59
C ARG A 53 -20.12 -11.63 -8.72
N PRO A 54 -20.75 -12.04 -9.82
CA PRO A 54 -20.02 -12.63 -10.94
C PRO A 54 -18.93 -11.71 -11.49
N LEU A 55 -17.71 -12.25 -11.73
CA LEU A 55 -16.51 -11.61 -12.28
C LEU A 55 -15.88 -10.47 -11.44
N VAL A 56 -16.72 -9.65 -10.80
CA VAL A 56 -16.32 -8.46 -10.05
C VAL A 56 -16.10 -8.78 -8.56
N GLY A 57 -16.60 -9.92 -8.08
CA GLY A 57 -16.49 -10.30 -6.67
C GLY A 57 -17.23 -9.31 -5.78
N ASN A 58 -16.55 -8.83 -4.74
CA ASN A 58 -17.06 -7.85 -3.78
C ASN A 58 -16.57 -6.42 -4.07
N LEU A 59 -15.87 -6.17 -5.19
CA LEU A 59 -15.27 -4.85 -5.46
C LEU A 59 -16.28 -3.70 -5.46
N ARG A 60 -17.48 -3.91 -6.03
CA ARG A 60 -18.51 -2.87 -6.05
C ARG A 60 -19.00 -2.52 -4.65
N GLU A 61 -19.16 -3.52 -3.80
CA GLU A 61 -19.56 -3.34 -2.40
C GLU A 61 -18.47 -2.62 -1.62
N VAL A 62 -17.21 -3.07 -1.75
CA VAL A 62 -16.05 -2.40 -1.13
C VAL A 62 -15.95 -0.95 -1.57
N SER A 63 -16.05 -0.68 -2.88
CA SER A 63 -15.98 0.67 -3.43
C SER A 63 -17.12 1.55 -2.90
N ALA A 64 -18.35 1.03 -2.86
CA ALA A 64 -19.49 1.77 -2.31
C ALA A 64 -19.33 2.07 -0.81
N LEU A 65 -18.83 1.09 -0.03
CA LEU A 65 -18.55 1.29 1.40
C LEU A 65 -17.47 2.35 1.62
N VAL A 66 -16.37 2.29 0.87
CA VAL A 66 -15.30 3.30 0.93
C VAL A 66 -15.84 4.67 0.55
N ALA A 67 -16.56 4.79 -0.57
CA ALA A 67 -17.13 6.05 -1.03
C ALA A 67 -18.05 6.69 0.03
N ARG A 68 -18.88 5.88 0.71
CA ARG A 68 -19.71 6.34 1.83
C ARG A 68 -18.88 6.78 3.03
N ALA A 69 -17.89 5.98 3.43
CA ALA A 69 -17.07 6.27 4.61
C ALA A 69 -16.13 7.48 4.41
N THR A 70 -15.80 7.82 3.16
CA THR A 70 -14.98 8.97 2.79
C THR A 70 -15.77 10.14 2.19
N ALA A 71 -17.11 10.09 2.22
CA ALA A 71 -17.97 11.14 1.67
C ALA A 71 -17.76 12.46 2.42
N ASP A 72 -17.83 12.39 3.74
CA ASP A 72 -17.66 13.53 4.65
C ASP A 72 -16.27 13.52 5.30
N ASP A 73 -15.93 14.61 5.97
CA ASP A 73 -14.72 14.69 6.79
C ASP A 73 -14.95 14.01 8.15
N MET A 74 -13.85 13.66 8.81
CA MET A 74 -13.92 13.13 10.16
C MET A 74 -14.24 14.25 11.16
N PRO A 75 -15.08 13.97 12.19
CA PRO A 75 -15.53 14.98 13.14
C PRO A 75 -14.43 15.47 14.09
N SER A 76 -13.38 14.68 14.27
CA SER A 76 -12.25 15.00 15.16
C SER A 76 -10.95 14.48 14.59
N LEU A 77 -9.84 15.08 15.02
CA LEU A 77 -8.50 14.57 14.74
C LEU A 77 -8.32 13.26 15.51
N SER A 78 -8.36 12.13 14.80
CA SER A 78 -8.23 10.80 15.39
C SER A 78 -7.28 9.92 14.57
N HIS A 79 -6.55 9.06 15.27
CA HIS A 79 -5.75 8.01 14.62
C HIS A 79 -6.58 6.76 14.28
N ASP A 80 -7.81 6.65 14.79
CA ASP A 80 -8.73 5.57 14.44
C ASP A 80 -9.40 5.85 13.08
N ILE A 81 -8.64 5.60 12.02
CA ILE A 81 -9.02 5.88 10.63
C ILE A 81 -9.41 4.60 9.87
N VAL A 82 -9.36 3.44 10.51
CA VAL A 82 -9.58 2.14 9.85
C VAL A 82 -11.01 2.04 9.32
N GLY A 83 -12.00 2.46 10.12
CA GLY A 83 -13.40 2.49 9.70
C GLY A 83 -13.65 3.39 8.48
N ARG A 84 -12.84 4.45 8.32
CA ARG A 84 -12.91 5.33 7.15
C ARG A 84 -12.26 4.73 5.91
N LEU A 85 -11.04 4.22 6.05
CA LEU A 85 -10.22 3.79 4.91
C LEU A 85 -10.53 2.36 4.46
N MET A 86 -10.91 1.50 5.41
CA MET A 86 -11.19 0.08 5.20
C MET A 86 -12.51 -0.32 5.87
N PRO A 87 -13.64 0.36 5.56
CA PRO A 87 -14.93 0.14 6.23
C PRO A 87 -15.42 -1.31 6.13
N HIS A 88 -15.14 -1.97 5.00
CA HIS A 88 -15.47 -3.36 4.76
C HIS A 88 -14.81 -4.32 5.77
N TYR A 89 -13.62 -4.02 6.28
CA TYR A 89 -12.99 -4.84 7.32
C TYR A 89 -13.68 -4.69 8.68
N VAL A 90 -14.10 -3.47 9.04
CA VAL A 90 -14.83 -3.23 10.29
C VAL A 90 -16.21 -3.88 10.22
N LEU A 91 -16.93 -3.67 9.11
CA LEU A 91 -18.26 -4.26 8.90
C LEU A 91 -18.22 -5.79 8.91
N TRP A 92 -17.37 -6.39 8.07
CA TRP A 92 -17.36 -7.83 7.90
C TRP A 92 -16.71 -8.56 9.06
N SER A 93 -15.79 -7.95 9.81
CA SER A 93 -15.29 -8.56 11.05
C SER A 93 -16.39 -8.65 12.12
N GLY A 94 -17.29 -7.65 12.18
CA GLY A 94 -18.48 -7.71 13.03
C GLY A 94 -19.52 -8.74 12.57
N THR A 95 -19.69 -8.94 11.25
CA THR A 95 -20.70 -9.87 10.70
C THR A 95 -20.24 -11.33 10.65
N TYR A 96 -18.99 -11.58 10.25
CA TYR A 96 -18.47 -12.92 9.97
C TYR A 96 -17.42 -13.38 11.00
N GLY A 97 -17.06 -12.51 11.94
CA GLY A 97 -16.06 -12.79 12.98
C GLY A 97 -14.63 -12.42 12.54
N LYS A 98 -13.66 -12.88 13.33
CA LYS A 98 -12.25 -12.46 13.18
C LYS A 98 -11.56 -12.96 11.90
N LEU A 99 -12.16 -13.94 11.22
CA LEU A 99 -11.63 -14.58 10.02
C LEU A 99 -12.73 -14.69 8.99
N PHE A 100 -12.54 -14.08 7.82
CA PHE A 100 -13.52 -14.15 6.74
C PHE A 100 -12.87 -14.10 5.35
N VAL A 101 -13.58 -14.63 4.35
CA VAL A 101 -13.14 -14.66 2.95
C VAL A 101 -14.02 -13.80 2.07
N TYR A 102 -13.41 -13.00 1.20
CA TYR A 102 -14.10 -12.22 0.19
C TYR A 102 -13.34 -12.25 -1.14
N LEU A 103 -13.99 -11.85 -2.24
CA LEU A 103 -13.37 -11.81 -3.56
C LEU A 103 -13.05 -10.38 -3.97
N TYR A 104 -11.78 -10.10 -4.26
CA TYR A 104 -11.33 -8.83 -4.82
C TYR A 104 -11.16 -8.99 -6.33
N GLY A 105 -12.25 -8.81 -7.07
CA GLY A 105 -12.34 -9.24 -8.46
C GLY A 105 -12.42 -10.77 -8.50
N SER A 106 -11.49 -11.40 -9.21
CA SER A 106 -11.31 -12.85 -9.21
C SER A 106 -10.35 -13.37 -8.15
N GLU A 107 -9.66 -12.49 -7.41
CA GLU A 107 -8.67 -12.88 -6.41
C GLU A 107 -9.34 -13.15 -5.04
N PRO A 108 -9.33 -14.40 -4.53
CA PRO A 108 -9.84 -14.68 -3.20
C PRO A 108 -8.89 -14.09 -2.14
N ARG A 109 -9.46 -13.39 -1.17
CA ARG A 109 -8.74 -12.80 -0.04
C ARG A 109 -9.29 -13.31 1.27
N LEU A 110 -8.38 -13.74 2.14
CA LEU A 110 -8.65 -14.10 3.51
C LEU A 110 -8.26 -12.92 4.40
N CYS A 111 -9.23 -12.36 5.12
CA CYS A 111 -8.97 -11.33 6.10
C CYS A 111 -8.75 -11.98 7.47
N LEU A 112 -7.59 -11.70 8.08
CA LEU A 112 -7.20 -12.15 9.40
C LEU A 112 -7.18 -10.93 10.32
N THR A 113 -8.01 -10.94 11.36
CA THR A 113 -7.99 -9.91 12.42
C THR A 113 -7.60 -10.47 13.79
N ASP A 114 -7.51 -11.80 13.91
CA ASP A 114 -7.02 -12.44 15.14
C ASP A 114 -5.51 -12.26 15.28
N THR A 115 -5.08 -11.68 16.41
CA THR A 115 -3.69 -11.32 16.66
C THR A 115 -2.78 -12.54 16.81
N ALA A 116 -3.27 -13.67 17.34
CA ALA A 116 -2.49 -14.89 17.48
C ALA A 116 -2.19 -15.49 16.10
N LEU A 117 -3.21 -15.56 15.23
CA LEU A 117 -3.05 -16.03 13.85
C LEU A 117 -2.17 -15.10 13.02
N ILE A 118 -2.32 -13.77 13.18
CA ILE A 118 -1.45 -12.80 12.49
C ILE A 118 0.00 -13.01 12.92
N LYS A 119 0.27 -13.17 14.22
CA LYS A 119 1.61 -13.41 14.74
C LYS A 119 2.21 -14.70 14.18
N GLU A 120 1.44 -15.78 14.14
CA GLU A 120 1.89 -17.04 13.54
C GLU A 120 2.15 -16.87 12.03
N PHE A 121 1.22 -16.25 11.29
CA PHE A 121 1.33 -16.06 9.85
C PHE A 121 2.53 -15.18 9.46
N LEU A 122 2.84 -14.16 10.25
CA LEU A 122 3.99 -13.28 10.05
C LEU A 122 5.31 -13.83 10.63
N SER A 123 5.29 -15.02 11.24
CA SER A 123 6.50 -15.65 11.74
C SER A 123 7.41 -16.14 10.62
N SER A 124 8.68 -16.42 10.95
CA SER A 124 9.66 -16.97 10.01
C SER A 124 9.22 -18.29 9.36
N LYS A 125 8.35 -19.06 10.04
CA LYS A 125 7.78 -20.33 9.56
C LYS A 125 7.12 -20.20 8.19
N TYR A 126 6.42 -19.10 7.94
CA TYR A 126 5.67 -18.89 6.69
C TYR A 126 6.28 -17.81 5.79
N ALA A 127 7.41 -17.21 6.16
CA ALA A 127 8.01 -16.10 5.41
C ALA A 127 8.22 -16.39 3.92
N HIS A 128 8.56 -17.64 3.56
CA HIS A 128 8.74 -18.07 2.16
C HIS A 128 7.44 -18.40 1.42
N ALA A 129 6.37 -18.71 2.15
CA ALA A 129 5.04 -18.99 1.59
C ALA A 129 4.20 -17.72 1.41
N THR A 130 4.53 -16.66 2.16
CA THR A 130 3.85 -15.36 2.06
C THR A 130 4.48 -14.47 0.96
N GLY A 131 3.65 -13.65 0.32
CA GLY A 131 4.10 -12.73 -0.71
C GLY A 131 3.06 -11.69 -1.05
N LYS A 132 3.43 -10.74 -1.89
CA LYS A 132 2.50 -9.76 -2.45
C LYS A 132 1.63 -10.41 -3.52
N SER A 133 0.35 -10.05 -3.52
CA SER A 133 -0.59 -10.52 -4.53
C SER A 133 -0.11 -10.20 -5.94
N TRP A 134 -0.50 -11.03 -6.91
CA TRP A 134 -0.23 -10.75 -8.32
C TRP A 134 -0.83 -9.40 -8.72
N LEU A 135 -2.05 -9.10 -8.27
CA LEU A 135 -2.76 -7.86 -8.60
C LEU A 135 -2.02 -6.64 -8.05
N GLN A 136 -1.53 -6.66 -6.81
CA GLN A 136 -0.69 -5.58 -6.26
C GLN A 136 0.58 -5.41 -7.10
N ARG A 137 1.28 -6.52 -7.41
CA ARG A 137 2.54 -6.47 -8.15
C ARG A 137 2.38 -5.90 -9.55
N GLN A 138 1.32 -6.28 -10.28
CA GLN A 138 1.06 -5.69 -11.59
C GLN A 138 0.60 -4.24 -11.49
N GLY A 139 -0.30 -3.93 -10.55
CA GLY A 139 -0.82 -2.58 -10.36
C GLY A 139 0.25 -1.54 -10.02
N THR A 140 1.31 -1.94 -9.31
CA THR A 140 2.40 -1.03 -8.95
C THR A 140 3.63 -1.16 -9.84
N LYS A 141 3.62 -2.06 -10.84
CA LYS A 141 4.80 -2.37 -11.67
C LYS A 141 5.38 -1.15 -12.37
N HIS A 142 4.53 -0.24 -12.86
CA HIS A 142 4.96 0.97 -13.56
C HIS A 142 5.47 2.07 -12.61
N PHE A 143 5.14 2.00 -11.32
CA PHE A 143 5.53 3.01 -10.33
C PHE A 143 6.84 2.66 -9.62
N ILE A 144 7.00 1.40 -9.21
CA ILE A 144 8.12 0.94 -8.36
C ILE A 144 8.83 -0.30 -8.91
N GLY A 145 8.46 -0.74 -10.12
CA GLY A 145 9.10 -1.87 -10.79
C GLY A 145 8.99 -3.18 -10.02
N GLY A 146 10.02 -4.02 -10.15
CA GLY A 146 10.21 -5.23 -9.37
C GLY A 146 11.03 -5.02 -8.08
N GLY A 147 10.95 -3.82 -7.50
CA GLY A 147 11.71 -3.44 -6.31
C GLY A 147 11.31 -4.22 -5.05
N LEU A 148 12.09 -4.03 -3.98
CA LEU A 148 12.02 -4.81 -2.73
C LEU A 148 10.61 -4.83 -2.11
N LEU A 149 9.84 -3.74 -2.27
CA LEU A 149 8.49 -3.62 -1.73
C LEU A 149 7.49 -4.62 -2.34
N MET A 150 7.72 -5.05 -3.59
CA MET A 150 6.81 -5.91 -4.38
C MET A 150 7.45 -7.23 -4.87
N ALA A 151 8.69 -7.50 -4.45
CA ALA A 151 9.37 -8.76 -4.73
C ALA A 151 8.82 -9.90 -3.85
N ASN A 152 8.80 -11.13 -4.38
CA ASN A 152 8.45 -12.36 -3.66
C ASN A 152 9.61 -13.38 -3.75
N GLY A 153 9.60 -14.37 -2.86
CA GLY A 153 10.45 -15.57 -2.94
C GLY A 153 11.95 -15.26 -3.01
N ALA A 154 12.67 -15.98 -3.87
CA ALA A 154 14.13 -15.84 -4.04
C ALA A 154 14.55 -14.41 -4.43
N ARG A 155 13.76 -13.73 -5.28
CA ARG A 155 14.05 -12.34 -5.68
C ARG A 155 13.97 -11.38 -4.50
N TRP A 156 12.96 -11.54 -3.65
CA TRP A 156 12.85 -10.77 -2.41
C TRP A 156 14.01 -11.06 -1.47
N SER A 157 14.32 -12.35 -1.26
CA SER A 157 15.42 -12.78 -0.38
C SER A 157 16.75 -12.17 -0.82
N HIS A 158 17.07 -12.26 -2.12
CA HIS A 158 18.28 -11.68 -2.69
C HIS A 158 18.33 -10.15 -2.52
N GLN A 159 17.28 -9.43 -2.93
CA GLN A 159 17.24 -7.97 -2.78
C GLN A 159 17.34 -7.53 -1.31
N ARG A 160 16.66 -8.26 -0.40
CA ARG A 160 16.73 -8.03 1.05
C ARG A 160 18.14 -8.25 1.57
N HIS A 161 18.79 -9.33 1.16
CA HIS A 161 20.16 -9.67 1.56
C HIS A 161 21.18 -8.64 1.10
N VAL A 162 21.04 -8.11 -0.12
CA VAL A 162 21.92 -7.05 -0.64
C VAL A 162 21.76 -5.74 0.15
N VAL A 163 20.52 -5.37 0.50
CA VAL A 163 20.23 -4.08 1.16
C VAL A 163 20.42 -4.13 2.68
N ALA A 164 20.15 -5.25 3.33
CA ALA A 164 20.14 -5.37 4.79
C ALA A 164 21.44 -4.93 5.49
N PRO A 165 22.66 -5.25 5.00
CA PRO A 165 23.91 -4.82 5.62
C PRO A 165 24.04 -3.30 5.77
N ALA A 166 23.44 -2.52 4.87
CA ALA A 166 23.48 -1.06 4.94
C ALA A 166 22.83 -0.51 6.23
N PHE A 167 21.89 -1.25 6.81
CA PHE A 167 21.09 -0.87 7.97
C PHE A 167 21.47 -1.61 9.27
N MET A 168 22.58 -2.36 9.27
CA MET A 168 23.06 -3.05 10.48
C MET A 168 23.72 -2.05 11.45
N ALA A 169 23.56 -2.29 12.75
CA ALA A 169 23.98 -1.35 13.80
C ALA A 169 25.48 -1.06 13.76
N ASP A 170 26.31 -2.07 13.50
CA ASP A 170 27.75 -1.94 13.31
C ASP A 170 28.06 -1.03 12.11
N LYS A 171 27.41 -1.22 10.96
CA LYS A 171 27.65 -0.37 9.77
C LYS A 171 27.12 1.05 9.99
N LEU A 172 26.01 1.22 10.71
CA LEU A 172 25.45 2.53 11.05
C LEU A 172 26.37 3.31 12.02
N LYS A 173 26.96 2.62 13.00
CA LYS A 173 27.86 3.22 14.01
C LYS A 173 29.31 3.35 13.52
N ALA A 174 29.91 2.27 13.02
CA ALA A 174 31.33 2.16 12.67
C ALA A 174 31.76 3.05 11.49
N ARG A 175 30.82 3.37 10.57
CA ARG A 175 31.11 4.26 9.44
C ARG A 175 30.80 5.73 9.75
N GLY A 176 30.64 6.06 11.03
CA GLY A 176 30.33 7.41 11.50
C GLY A 176 28.99 7.95 11.00
N ARG A 177 28.09 7.13 10.43
CA ARG A 177 26.85 7.63 9.81
C ARG A 177 25.90 8.22 10.84
N VAL A 178 25.74 7.57 11.98
CA VAL A 178 24.98 8.14 13.10
C VAL A 178 25.65 9.44 13.59
N GLY A 179 26.98 9.44 13.73
CA GLY A 179 27.74 10.65 14.08
C GLY A 179 27.55 11.78 13.07
N ARG A 180 27.60 11.49 11.77
CA ARG A 180 27.35 12.43 10.67
C ARG A 180 25.92 12.91 10.63
N MET A 181 24.94 12.05 10.90
CA MET A 181 23.54 12.47 11.05
C MET A 181 23.42 13.46 12.20
N VAL A 182 23.99 13.14 13.38
CA VAL A 182 24.01 14.04 14.54
C VAL A 182 24.74 15.35 14.23
N GLU A 183 25.91 15.30 13.58
CA GLU A 183 26.67 16.50 13.23
C GLU A 183 25.97 17.32 12.14
N CYS A 184 25.40 16.72 11.11
CA CYS A 184 24.58 17.42 10.12
C CYS A 184 23.33 18.03 10.77
N THR A 185 22.71 17.36 11.75
CA THR A 185 21.59 17.92 12.52
C THR A 185 22.04 19.07 13.40
N LYS A 186 23.16 18.95 14.13
CA LYS A 186 23.72 20.04 14.96
C LYS A 186 24.15 21.21 14.10
N GLN A 187 24.80 20.95 12.97
CA GLN A 187 25.20 21.95 11.98
C GLN A 187 23.97 22.64 11.40
N ALA A 188 22.96 21.88 10.98
CA ALA A 188 21.68 22.45 10.57
C ALA A 188 21.12 23.34 11.70
N ILE A 189 20.98 22.85 12.94
CA ILE A 189 20.49 23.66 14.06
C ILE A 189 21.32 24.94 14.27
N ARG A 190 22.65 24.89 14.14
CA ARG A 190 23.51 26.08 14.23
C ARG A 190 23.27 27.05 13.07
N GLU A 191 23.28 26.57 11.83
CA GLU A 191 22.95 27.36 10.62
C GLU A 191 21.56 28.00 10.73
N LEU A 192 20.56 27.23 11.20
CA LEU A 192 19.21 27.70 11.46
C LEU A 192 19.22 28.85 12.50
N ARG A 193 20.01 28.75 13.57
CA ARG A 193 20.14 29.80 14.61
C ARG A 193 20.89 31.04 14.13
N ASP A 194 22.00 30.87 13.40
CA ASP A 194 22.80 31.99 12.88
C ASP A 194 22.04 32.76 11.80
N ALA A 195 21.29 32.04 10.95
CA ALA A 195 20.35 32.65 10.00
C ALA A 195 19.24 33.43 10.71
N ALA A 196 18.66 32.88 11.79
CA ALA A 196 17.70 33.60 12.62
C ALA A 196 18.31 34.85 13.32
N ALA A 197 19.64 34.87 13.50
CA ALA A 197 20.39 35.99 14.08
C ALA A 197 21.03 36.94 13.04
N GLY A 198 20.79 36.74 11.73
CA GLY A 198 21.24 37.62 10.66
C GLY A 198 22.73 37.54 10.28
N ARG A 199 23.47 36.48 10.64
CA ARG A 199 24.91 36.32 10.31
C ARG A 199 25.06 35.29 9.18
N ARG A 200 25.60 35.67 8.00
CA ARG A 200 25.52 34.83 6.76
C ARG A 200 26.89 34.43 6.20
N GLY A 201 26.94 33.21 5.65
CA GLY A 201 27.95 32.71 4.71
C GLY A 201 27.27 32.02 3.51
N GLU A 202 27.80 32.22 2.31
CA GLU A 202 27.28 31.78 1.01
C GLU A 202 27.80 30.37 0.69
N GLU A 203 26.93 29.36 0.55
CA GLU A 203 27.09 28.23 -0.40
C GLU A 203 25.94 27.21 -0.22
N ALA A 204 25.34 26.78 -1.35
CA ALA A 204 24.19 25.88 -1.52
C ALA A 204 22.77 26.50 -1.38
N TYR A 205 22.46 27.46 -2.24
CA TYR A 205 21.24 28.28 -2.25
C TYR A 205 19.91 27.54 -1.98
N ALA A 206 19.54 26.47 -2.70
CA ALA A 206 18.18 25.91 -2.55
C ALA A 206 17.92 25.17 -1.21
N LEU A 207 18.86 24.33 -0.75
CA LEU A 207 18.69 23.59 0.52
C LEU A 207 18.96 24.50 1.71
N VAL A 208 19.87 25.46 1.58
CA VAL A 208 20.11 26.48 2.60
C VAL A 208 18.92 27.42 2.71
N GLU A 209 18.30 27.85 1.61
CA GLU A 209 17.06 28.65 1.65
C GLU A 209 15.91 27.91 2.32
N ALA A 210 15.67 26.64 1.96
CA ALA A 210 14.63 25.84 2.62
C ALA A 210 14.91 25.66 4.12
N LYS A 211 16.17 25.45 4.50
CA LYS A 211 16.59 25.42 5.90
C LYS A 211 16.38 26.77 6.57
N VAL A 212 16.87 27.87 6.02
CA VAL A 212 16.72 29.23 6.56
C VAL A 212 15.24 29.57 6.75
N VAL A 213 14.40 29.32 5.76
CA VAL A 213 12.95 29.51 5.87
C VAL A 213 12.38 28.65 7.00
N LEU A 214 12.73 27.37 7.08
CA LEU A 214 12.26 26.50 8.16
C LEU A 214 12.79 26.95 9.54
N ALA A 215 14.01 27.45 9.63
CA ALA A 215 14.61 28.02 10.84
C ALA A 215 13.84 29.24 11.32
N MET A 216 13.61 30.18 10.40
CA MET A 216 12.91 31.42 10.65
C MET A 216 11.50 31.11 11.11
N LEU A 217 10.83 30.17 10.42
CA LEU A 217 9.51 29.71 10.82
C LEU A 217 9.51 29.06 12.21
N LEU A 218 10.44 28.15 12.53
CA LEU A 218 10.51 27.47 13.84
C LEU A 218 10.97 28.36 15.00
N SER A 219 11.83 29.36 14.74
CA SER A 219 12.38 30.26 15.76
C SER A 219 11.50 31.47 16.02
N ALA A 220 10.72 31.90 15.03
CA ALA A 220 9.79 33.02 15.16
C ALA A 220 8.35 32.58 15.40
N PHE A 221 7.95 31.36 15.02
CA PHE A 221 6.56 30.93 15.08
C PHE A 221 6.36 29.55 15.73
N ARG A 222 5.30 29.43 16.52
CA ARG A 222 4.70 28.16 16.91
C ARG A 222 3.70 27.74 15.85
N PHE A 223 3.79 26.48 15.43
CA PHE A 223 2.84 25.86 14.51
C PHE A 223 1.65 25.32 15.30
N ALA A 224 0.45 25.73 14.91
CA ALA A 224 -0.80 25.14 15.34
C ALA A 224 -1.58 24.70 14.11
N ILE A 225 -2.32 23.59 14.19
CA ILE A 225 -3.24 23.22 13.11
C ILE A 225 -4.28 24.34 12.94
N SER A 226 -4.63 24.67 11.71
CA SER A 226 -5.62 25.71 11.45
C SER A 226 -7.00 25.32 11.96
N ASP A 227 -7.78 26.28 12.45
CA ASP A 227 -9.18 26.04 12.84
C ASP A 227 -10.03 25.61 11.63
N ASN A 228 -9.58 25.94 10.41
CA ASN A 228 -10.18 25.49 9.14
C ASN A 228 -9.65 24.11 8.68
N TYR A 229 -8.88 23.40 9.50
CA TYR A 229 -8.36 22.08 9.15
C TYR A 229 -9.49 21.07 9.01
N ARG A 230 -9.57 20.46 7.83
CA ARG A 230 -10.55 19.43 7.51
C ARG A 230 -9.89 18.07 7.59
N HIS A 231 -10.16 17.34 8.68
CA HIS A 231 -9.56 16.03 8.89
C HIS A 231 -10.17 14.98 7.96
N ALA A 232 -9.53 14.73 6.82
CA ALA A 232 -10.00 13.75 5.84
C ALA A 232 -8.84 12.90 5.30
N PRO A 233 -8.38 11.87 6.04
CA PRO A 233 -7.41 10.92 5.52
C PRO A 233 -7.99 10.14 4.34
N GLU A 234 -7.16 9.93 3.31
CA GLU A 234 -7.47 9.08 2.17
C GLU A 234 -6.29 8.15 1.85
N ASN A 235 -6.60 6.99 1.30
CA ASN A 235 -5.61 6.01 0.89
C ASN A 235 -5.60 5.89 -0.64
N VAL A 236 -4.54 6.40 -1.26
CA VAL A 236 -4.33 6.30 -2.72
C VAL A 236 -3.25 5.24 -2.97
N LEU A 237 -1.98 5.67 -2.93
CA LEU A 237 -0.81 4.77 -2.85
C LEU A 237 -0.21 4.79 -1.45
N THR A 238 -0.21 5.98 -0.84
CA THR A 238 0.16 6.23 0.55
C THR A 238 -1.00 6.93 1.26
N LEU A 239 -1.00 6.83 2.59
CA LEU A 239 -1.92 7.60 3.42
C LEU A 239 -1.58 9.09 3.32
N ARG A 240 -2.57 9.93 2.98
CA ARG A 240 -2.40 11.37 2.90
C ARG A 240 -3.65 12.13 3.35
N PRO A 241 -3.51 13.38 3.81
CA PRO A 241 -4.66 14.25 4.09
C PRO A 241 -5.22 14.80 2.77
N LYS A 242 -6.51 14.56 2.49
CA LYS A 242 -7.22 14.98 1.27
C LYS A 242 -7.14 16.49 1.01
N HIS A 243 -7.26 17.28 2.08
CA HIS A 243 -7.28 18.76 2.01
C HIS A 243 -5.94 19.40 2.42
N GLY A 244 -4.87 18.62 2.52
CA GLY A 244 -3.60 19.08 3.08
C GLY A 244 -3.67 19.34 4.59
N VAL A 245 -2.67 20.01 5.14
CA VAL A 245 -2.60 20.39 6.56
C VAL A 245 -2.30 21.88 6.66
N PRO A 246 -3.31 22.76 6.53
CA PRO A 246 -3.16 24.17 6.85
C PRO A 246 -2.74 24.33 8.31
N VAL A 247 -1.71 25.16 8.54
CA VAL A 247 -1.16 25.46 9.86
C VAL A 247 -1.15 26.96 10.09
N HIS A 248 -1.59 27.38 11.27
CA HIS A 248 -1.34 28.74 11.77
C HIS A 248 0.08 28.84 12.30
N LEU A 249 0.74 29.91 11.91
CA LEU A 249 2.02 30.34 12.44
C LEU A 249 1.73 31.44 13.47
N ARG A 250 1.92 31.15 14.76
CA ARG A 250 1.74 32.14 15.83
C ARG A 250 3.12 32.63 16.29
N PRO A 251 3.41 33.94 16.29
CA PRO A 251 4.69 34.45 16.77
C PRO A 251 5.03 33.93 18.17
N LEU A 252 6.28 33.51 18.39
CA LEU A 252 6.77 33.05 19.70
C LEU A 252 7.05 34.21 20.66
N ARG A 253 7.20 35.43 20.15
CA ARG A 253 7.27 36.68 20.91
C ARG A 253 6.21 37.64 20.36
N PRO A 254 5.40 38.28 21.22
CA PRO A 254 4.33 39.20 20.81
C PRO A 254 4.88 40.49 20.20
#